data_AF-A0A6N9SK91-F1
#
_entry.id   AF-A0A6N9SK91-F1
#
_cell.length_a   1.000
_cell.length_b   1.000
_cell.length_c   1.000
_cell.angle_alpha   90.00
_cell.angle_beta   90.00
_cell.angle_gamma   90.00
#
_symmetry.space_group_name_H-M   'P 1'
#
loop_
_entity.id
_entity.type
_entity.pdbx_description
1 polymer ?
#
loop_
_entity_poly.entity_id
_entity_poly.type
_entity_poly.pdbx_seq_one_letter_code
_entity_poly.pdbx_strand_id
1 'polypeptide(L)'
;MRPSKRIIVVLGMHRSGTSAVTCGLTALGVDLGNKLLPPVEGINAKGFFEDIDIYAFNMEILQAINSDWHCLAPIEPHDIETLNQKGYFLRAVDLLRRKTAGTPIFGFKDPRLAKLLPFWKPIFIHCGFDISYVLAIRNPLSIARSLANRDGFSHEKVICYGWVMS
;
A
#
# COMPACT_ATOMS: atom_id res chain seq x y z
N MET A 1 -7.43 -14.63 -26.37
CA MET A 1 -6.66 -14.20 -25.18
C MET A 1 -7.64 -13.97 -24.04
N ARG A 2 -7.41 -14.51 -22.84
CA ARG A 2 -8.13 -14.02 -21.65
C ARG A 2 -7.69 -12.56 -21.44
N PRO A 3 -8.60 -11.61 -21.21
CA PRO A 3 -8.20 -10.24 -20.90
C PRO A 3 -7.26 -10.26 -19.69
N SER A 4 -6.16 -9.52 -19.77
CA SER A 4 -5.28 -9.34 -18.60
C SER A 4 -6.12 -8.75 -17.47
N LYS A 5 -6.01 -9.31 -16.27
CA LYS A 5 -6.72 -8.78 -15.10
C LYS A 5 -6.09 -7.45 -14.73
N ARG A 6 -6.93 -6.46 -14.42
CA ARG A 6 -6.49 -5.12 -14.06
C ARG A 6 -6.31 -5.01 -12.55
N ILE A 7 -5.21 -4.41 -12.12
CA ILE A 7 -4.99 -4.03 -10.73
C ILE A 7 -4.86 -2.52 -10.62
N ILE A 8 -5.61 -1.92 -9.70
CA ILE A 8 -5.53 -0.50 -9.37
C ILE A 8 -4.89 -0.35 -7.99
N VAL A 9 -3.67 0.17 -7.95
CA VAL A 9 -2.95 0.40 -6.70
C VAL A 9 -3.11 1.86 -6.30
N VAL A 10 -3.79 2.10 -5.19
CA VAL A 10 -3.92 3.46 -4.62
C VAL A 10 -2.71 3.71 -3.73
N LEU A 11 -1.86 4.62 -4.19
CA LEU A 11 -0.68 5.09 -3.49
C LEU A 11 -0.97 6.44 -2.85
N GLY A 12 -0.44 6.66 -1.66
CA GLY A 12 -0.54 7.95 -1.00
C GLY A 12 -0.37 7.80 0.49
N MET A 13 0.18 8.84 1.10
CA MET A 13 0.39 8.85 2.54
C MET A 13 -0.94 8.79 3.30
N HIS A 14 -0.85 8.36 4.56
CA HIS A 14 -1.94 8.56 5.51
C HIS A 14 -2.36 10.05 5.46
N ARG A 15 -3.68 10.31 5.45
CA ARG A 15 -4.28 11.67 5.44
C ARG A 15 -4.17 12.44 4.11
N SER A 16 -3.70 11.81 3.03
CA SER A 16 -3.70 12.41 1.68
C SER A 16 -5.00 12.26 0.90
N GLY A 17 -6.09 11.83 1.54
CA GLY A 17 -7.37 11.60 0.85
C GLY A 17 -7.46 10.24 0.14
N THR A 18 -6.52 9.33 0.38
CA THR A 18 -6.53 7.96 -0.17
C THR A 18 -7.85 7.23 0.09
N SER A 19 -8.48 7.41 1.26
CA SER A 19 -9.80 6.81 1.55
C SER A 19 -10.93 7.34 0.67
N ALA A 20 -10.92 8.63 0.29
CA ALA A 20 -11.93 9.20 -0.59
C ALA A 20 -11.77 8.66 -2.03
N VAL A 21 -10.51 8.57 -2.48
CA VAL A 21 -10.16 7.95 -3.77
C VAL A 21 -10.60 6.48 -3.80
N THR A 22 -10.28 5.72 -2.75
CA THR A 22 -10.65 4.30 -2.69
C THR A 22 -12.17 4.10 -2.65
N CYS A 23 -12.91 4.96 -1.93
CA CYS A 23 -14.37 4.95 -1.95
C CYS A 23 -14.94 5.22 -3.36
N GLY A 24 -14.34 6.17 -4.10
CA GLY A 24 -14.73 6.45 -5.48
C GLY A 24 -14.47 5.25 -6.41
N LEU A 25 -13.35 4.53 -6.23
CA LEU A 25 -13.05 3.33 -7.00
C LEU A 25 -14.08 2.21 -6.77
N THR A 26 -14.53 2.01 -5.53
CA THR A 26 -15.61 1.05 -5.24
C THR A 26 -16.89 1.43 -5.98
N ALA A 27 -17.26 2.72 -6.01
CA ALA A 27 -18.43 3.20 -6.74
C ALA A 27 -18.32 2.99 -8.26
N LEU A 28 -17.09 2.90 -8.80
CA LEU A 28 -16.79 2.59 -10.20
C LEU A 28 -16.66 1.09 -10.49
N GLY A 29 -17.01 0.22 -9.53
CA GLY A 29 -17.01 -1.24 -9.71
C GLY A 29 -15.66 -1.93 -9.49
N VAL A 30 -14.70 -1.26 -8.85
CA VAL A 30 -13.41 -1.87 -8.47
C VAL A 30 -13.60 -2.71 -7.20
N ASP A 31 -13.23 -3.99 -7.28
CA ASP A 31 -13.29 -4.89 -6.13
C ASP A 31 -12.10 -4.64 -5.20
N LEU A 32 -12.36 -4.31 -3.93
CA LEU A 32 -11.33 -4.07 -2.91
C LEU A 32 -11.00 -5.30 -2.05
N GLY A 33 -11.62 -6.44 -2.37
CA GLY A 33 -11.58 -7.63 -1.54
C GLY A 33 -12.68 -7.64 -0.47
N ASN A 34 -12.76 -8.76 0.23
CA ASN A 34 -13.81 -9.04 1.22
C ASN A 34 -13.33 -8.94 2.68
N LYS A 35 -12.06 -8.60 2.90
CA LYS A 35 -11.42 -8.54 4.22
C LYS A 35 -10.70 -7.22 4.38
N LEU A 36 -11.45 -6.17 4.65
CA LEU A 36 -10.90 -4.84 4.93
C LEU A 36 -10.62 -4.67 6.43
N LEU A 37 -9.57 -3.91 6.75
CA LEU A 37 -9.17 -3.64 8.13
C LEU A 37 -10.32 -3.00 8.93
N PRO A 38 -10.65 -3.54 10.12
CA PRO A 38 -11.81 -3.10 10.89
C PRO A 38 -11.63 -1.68 11.44
N PRO A 39 -12.72 -1.01 11.84
CA PRO A 39 -12.64 0.26 12.53
C PRO A 39 -11.81 0.15 13.81
N VAL A 40 -11.03 1.20 14.08
CA VAL A 40 -10.30 1.36 15.34
C VAL A 40 -10.80 2.65 15.99
N GLU A 41 -11.39 2.51 17.17
CA GLU A 41 -11.94 3.63 17.93
C GLU A 41 -10.85 4.67 18.22
N GLY A 42 -11.21 5.96 18.14
CA GLY A 42 -10.26 7.06 18.29
C GLY A 42 -9.30 7.30 17.10
N ILE A 43 -9.17 6.35 16.16
CA ILE A 43 -8.28 6.48 14.99
C ILE A 43 -9.09 6.61 13.70
N ASN A 44 -9.98 5.65 13.43
CA ASN A 44 -10.86 5.64 12.27
C ASN A 44 -12.11 4.78 12.55
N ALA A 45 -13.15 5.43 13.07
CA ALA A 45 -14.41 4.78 13.45
C ALA A 45 -15.19 4.18 12.27
N LYS A 46 -14.84 4.52 11.02
CA LYS A 46 -15.52 3.99 9.81
C LYS A 46 -14.83 2.77 9.19
N GLY A 47 -13.72 2.30 9.76
CA GLY A 47 -12.92 1.25 9.16
C GLY A 47 -11.98 1.76 8.08
N PHE A 48 -11.09 0.88 7.66
CA PHE A 48 -10.06 1.18 6.68
C PHE A 48 -10.40 0.56 5.33
N PHE A 49 -9.78 1.06 4.27
CA PHE A 49 -9.94 0.50 2.92
C PHE A 49 -8.77 -0.43 2.55
N GLU A 50 -7.89 -0.66 3.51
CA GLU A 50 -6.73 -1.51 3.43
C GLU A 50 -7.16 -2.99 3.56
N ASP A 51 -6.78 -3.83 2.60
CA ASP A 51 -7.01 -5.28 2.66
C ASP A 51 -6.12 -5.92 3.73
N ILE A 52 -6.72 -6.71 4.62
CA ILE A 52 -6.05 -7.29 5.79
C ILE A 52 -4.88 -8.20 5.39
N ASP A 53 -5.06 -9.02 4.35
CA ASP A 53 -4.04 -9.98 3.95
C ASP A 53 -2.84 -9.27 3.33
N ILE A 54 -3.09 -8.22 2.53
CA ILE A 54 -2.02 -7.38 1.95
C ILE A 54 -1.34 -6.55 3.03
N TYR A 55 -2.10 -5.98 3.97
CA TYR A 55 -1.57 -5.23 5.11
C TYR A 55 -0.63 -6.10 5.96
N ALA A 56 -1.10 -7.29 6.36
CA ALA A 56 -0.32 -8.22 7.18
C ALA A 56 0.97 -8.65 6.44
N PHE A 57 0.85 -8.95 5.15
CA PHE A 57 1.99 -9.29 4.31
C PHE A 57 3.01 -8.16 4.21
N ASN A 58 2.56 -6.91 4.00
CA ASN A 58 3.43 -5.74 3.96
C ASN A 58 4.17 -5.49 5.29
N MET A 59 3.48 -5.69 6.41
CA MET A 59 4.10 -5.60 7.74
C MET A 59 5.19 -6.68 7.93
N GLU A 60 4.89 -7.90 7.52
CA GLU A 60 5.82 -9.04 7.63
C GLU A 60 7.09 -8.82 6.80
N ILE A 61 6.98 -8.37 5.54
CA ILE A 61 8.16 -8.15 4.71
C ILE A 61 9.03 -6.99 5.21
N LEU A 62 8.42 -5.92 5.75
CA LEU A 62 9.17 -4.82 6.36
C LEU A 62 9.98 -5.31 7.57
N GLN A 63 9.35 -6.10 8.45
CA GLN A 63 10.04 -6.71 9.58
C GLN A 63 11.19 -7.63 9.13
N ALA A 64 10.99 -8.39 8.04
CA ALA A 64 11.99 -9.32 7.53
C ALA A 64 13.29 -8.66 7.02
N ILE A 65 13.25 -7.35 6.75
CA ILE A 65 14.41 -6.52 6.33
C ILE A 65 14.77 -5.47 7.39
N ASN A 66 14.30 -5.65 8.64
CA ASN A 66 14.52 -4.71 9.75
C ASN A 66 14.10 -3.26 9.44
N SER A 67 13.04 -3.09 8.63
CA SER A 67 12.45 -1.80 8.30
C SER A 67 11.09 -1.66 8.97
N ASP A 68 10.57 -0.43 8.98
CA ASP A 68 9.21 -0.15 9.42
C ASP A 68 8.58 0.94 8.56
N TRP A 69 7.26 1.11 8.67
CA TRP A 69 6.47 2.11 7.94
C TRP A 69 6.90 3.54 8.26
N HIS A 70 7.46 3.78 9.45
CA HIS A 70 7.96 5.08 9.89
C HIS A 70 9.49 5.23 9.69
N CYS A 71 10.16 4.22 9.14
CA CYS A 71 11.57 4.30 8.81
C CYS A 71 11.75 5.07 7.49
N LEU A 72 12.59 6.11 7.51
CA LEU A 72 12.84 6.97 6.34
C LEU A 72 13.79 6.33 5.32
N ALA A 73 14.51 5.27 5.69
CA ALA A 73 15.40 4.58 4.77
C ALA A 73 14.57 3.95 3.62
N PRO A 74 14.94 4.16 2.35
CA PRO A 74 14.31 3.49 1.22
C PRO A 74 14.56 1.97 1.27
N ILE A 75 13.81 1.23 0.45
CA ILE A 75 14.05 -0.20 0.23
C ILE A 75 15.16 -0.33 -0.80
N GLU A 76 16.28 -0.92 -0.40
CA GLU A 76 17.46 -1.08 -1.25
C GLU A 76 17.43 -2.41 -2.03
N PRO A 77 18.20 -2.55 -3.12
CA PRO A 77 18.27 -3.81 -3.87
C PRO A 77 18.65 -5.04 -3.03
N HIS A 78 19.50 -4.87 -2.01
CA HIS A 78 19.87 -5.94 -1.09
C HIS A 78 18.69 -6.42 -0.22
N ASP A 79 17.78 -5.51 0.15
CA ASP A 79 16.57 -5.86 0.89
C ASP A 79 15.66 -6.74 0.04
N ILE A 80 15.49 -6.36 -1.24
CA ILE A 80 14.69 -7.13 -2.21
C ILE A 80 15.28 -8.53 -2.41
N GLU A 81 16.60 -8.63 -2.55
CA GLU A 81 17.29 -9.92 -2.67
C GLU A 81 17.05 -10.79 -1.42
N THR A 82 17.18 -10.21 -0.22
CA THR A 82 16.87 -10.88 1.04
C THR A 82 15.42 -11.38 1.08
N LEU A 83 14.46 -10.58 0.63
CA LEU A 83 13.05 -10.96 0.56
C LEU A 83 12.82 -12.11 -0.44
N ASN A 84 13.48 -12.06 -1.59
CA ASN A 84 13.40 -13.12 -2.60
C ASN A 84 13.96 -14.45 -2.07
N GLN A 85 15.13 -14.42 -1.42
CA GLN A 85 15.75 -15.60 -0.80
C GLN A 85 14.87 -16.22 0.29
N LYS A 86 14.12 -15.40 1.02
CA LYS A 86 13.14 -15.85 2.03
C LYS A 86 11.81 -16.32 1.42
N GLY A 87 11.66 -16.32 0.09
CA GLY A 87 10.48 -16.84 -0.61
C GLY A 87 9.28 -15.89 -0.66
N TYR A 88 9.45 -14.61 -0.30
CA TYR A 88 8.33 -13.65 -0.29
C TYR A 88 7.77 -13.36 -1.68
N PHE A 89 8.60 -13.45 -2.72
CA PHE A 89 8.16 -13.24 -4.10
C PHE A 89 7.01 -14.18 -4.49
N LEU A 90 7.19 -15.49 -4.30
CA LEU A 90 6.18 -16.49 -4.66
C LEU A 90 4.93 -16.38 -3.78
N ARG A 91 5.11 -16.10 -2.48
CA ARG A 91 3.99 -15.83 -1.57
C ARG A 91 3.14 -14.63 -2.02
N ALA A 92 3.77 -13.57 -2.52
CA ALA A 92 3.08 -12.41 -3.04
C ALA A 92 2.34 -12.71 -4.36
N VAL A 93 2.95 -13.52 -5.25
CA VAL A 93 2.29 -14.02 -6.47
C VAL A 93 1.02 -14.79 -6.12
N ASP A 94 1.10 -15.73 -5.17
CA ASP A 94 -0.04 -16.54 -4.75
C ASP A 94 -1.12 -15.71 -4.03
N LEU A 95 -0.72 -14.70 -3.25
CA LEU A 95 -1.64 -13.75 -2.65
C LEU A 95 -2.45 -12.99 -3.71
N LEU A 96 -1.78 -12.39 -4.71
CA LEU A 96 -2.46 -11.63 -5.76
C LEU A 96 -3.32 -12.51 -6.67
N ARG A 97 -2.86 -13.72 -7.00
CA ARG A 97 -3.66 -14.67 -7.78
C ARG A 97 -4.96 -15.04 -7.07
N ARG A 98 -4.91 -15.27 -5.75
CA ARG A 98 -6.12 -15.51 -4.95
C ARG A 98 -7.03 -14.28 -4.90
N LYS A 99 -6.48 -13.10 -4.65
CA LYS A 99 -7.25 -11.84 -4.56
C LYS A 99 -7.93 -11.47 -5.87
N THR A 100 -7.28 -11.76 -6.99
CA THR A 100 -7.83 -11.46 -8.32
C THR A 100 -8.68 -12.59 -8.88
N ALA A 101 -8.71 -13.79 -8.28
CA ALA A 101 -9.31 -15.00 -8.87
C ALA A 101 -10.75 -14.79 -9.38
N GLY A 102 -11.60 -14.15 -8.57
CA GLY A 102 -13.02 -13.95 -8.84
C GLY A 102 -13.40 -12.60 -9.45
N THR A 103 -12.44 -11.71 -9.75
CA THR A 103 -12.73 -10.37 -10.26
C THR A 103 -11.85 -10.00 -11.46
N PRO A 104 -12.40 -9.29 -12.48
CA PRO A 104 -11.60 -8.77 -13.59
C PRO A 104 -10.78 -7.53 -13.20
N ILE A 105 -11.22 -6.76 -12.18
CA ILE A 105 -10.59 -5.52 -11.72
C ILE A 105 -10.48 -5.56 -10.20
N PHE A 106 -9.26 -5.67 -9.70
CA PHE A 106 -8.96 -5.65 -8.27
C PHE A 106 -8.27 -4.33 -7.90
N GLY A 107 -8.68 -3.70 -6.81
CA GLY A 107 -8.07 -2.50 -6.29
C GLY A 107 -7.60 -2.72 -4.87
N PHE A 108 -6.46 -2.16 -4.50
CA PHE A 108 -6.07 -2.14 -3.10
C PHE A 108 -5.21 -0.93 -2.78
N LYS A 109 -5.18 -0.62 -1.49
CA LYS A 109 -4.50 0.52 -0.91
C LYS A 109 -3.75 0.03 0.32
N ASP A 110 -2.52 0.48 0.49
CA ASP A 110 -1.78 0.45 1.76
C ASP A 110 -0.75 1.59 1.70
N PRO A 111 -0.71 2.48 2.70
CA PRO A 111 0.28 3.56 2.75
C PRO A 111 1.74 3.09 2.63
N ARG A 112 2.05 1.85 3.00
CA ARG A 112 3.38 1.23 2.88
C ARG A 112 3.73 0.84 1.45
N LEU A 113 2.75 0.70 0.55
CA LEU A 113 3.01 0.30 -0.84
C LEU A 113 3.86 1.30 -1.60
N ALA A 114 3.80 2.59 -1.24
CA ALA A 114 4.68 3.59 -1.84
C ALA A 114 6.16 3.23 -1.62
N LYS A 115 6.52 2.83 -0.39
CA LYS A 115 7.87 2.39 -0.02
C LYS A 115 8.19 1.00 -0.58
N LEU A 116 7.23 0.08 -0.57
CA LEU A 116 7.39 -1.30 -1.02
C LEU A 116 7.22 -1.48 -2.54
N LEU A 117 7.00 -0.40 -3.29
CA LEU A 117 6.77 -0.46 -4.73
C LEU A 117 7.90 -1.16 -5.51
N PRO A 118 9.20 -0.98 -5.16
CA PRO A 118 10.29 -1.72 -5.80
C PRO A 118 10.16 -3.24 -5.67
N PHE A 119 9.59 -3.74 -4.56
CA PHE A 119 9.33 -5.16 -4.36
C PHE A 119 8.09 -5.63 -5.15
N TRP A 120 6.99 -4.87 -5.14
CA TRP A 120 5.72 -5.27 -5.77
C TRP A 120 5.73 -5.21 -7.30
N LYS A 121 6.45 -4.25 -7.89
CA LYS A 121 6.44 -4.02 -9.35
C LYS A 121 6.88 -5.26 -10.16
N PRO A 122 7.97 -5.97 -9.83
CA PRO A 122 8.33 -7.22 -10.50
C PRO A 122 7.26 -8.32 -10.39
N ILE A 123 6.55 -8.41 -9.26
CA ILE A 123 5.50 -9.42 -9.02
C ILE A 123 4.30 -9.16 -9.94
N PHE A 124 3.89 -7.90 -10.10
CA PHE A 124 2.82 -7.53 -11.01
C PHE A 124 3.13 -7.91 -12.46
N ILE A 125 4.36 -7.64 -12.90
CA ILE A 125 4.86 -8.00 -14.23
C ILE A 125 4.84 -9.53 -14.40
N HIS A 126 5.37 -10.26 -13.40
CA HIS A 126 5.40 -11.72 -13.42
C HIS A 126 4.00 -12.35 -13.53
N CYS A 127 3.00 -11.75 -12.89
CA CYS A 127 1.63 -12.23 -12.96
C CYS A 127 0.89 -11.84 -14.26
N GLY A 128 1.49 -10.98 -15.10
CA GLY A 128 0.88 -10.50 -16.34
C GLY A 128 -0.33 -9.58 -16.13
N PHE A 129 -0.37 -8.85 -15.01
CA PHE A 129 -1.46 -7.92 -14.71
C PHE A 129 -1.30 -6.58 -15.43
N ASP A 130 -2.42 -5.98 -15.83
CA ASP A 130 -2.51 -4.60 -16.29
C ASP A 130 -2.58 -3.67 -15.05
N ILE A 131 -1.50 -2.96 -14.74
CA ILE A 131 -1.40 -2.16 -13.51
C ILE A 131 -1.65 -0.70 -13.79
N SER A 132 -2.52 -0.09 -12.98
CA SER A 132 -2.70 1.36 -12.88
C SER A 132 -2.41 1.85 -11.47
N TYR A 133 -1.73 2.99 -11.35
CA TYR A 133 -1.45 3.62 -10.07
C TYR A 133 -2.30 4.88 -9.91
N VAL A 134 -2.92 5.04 -8.73
CA VAL A 134 -3.61 6.29 -8.37
C VAL A 134 -2.87 6.92 -7.22
N LEU A 135 -2.18 8.03 -7.48
CA LEU A 135 -1.43 8.77 -6.46
C LEU A 135 -2.32 9.84 -5.82
N ALA A 136 -2.69 9.64 -4.56
CA ALA A 136 -3.32 10.66 -3.75
C ALA A 136 -2.23 11.52 -3.08
N ILE A 137 -1.96 12.69 -3.67
CA ILE A 137 -0.96 13.64 -3.20
C ILE A 137 -1.67 14.79 -2.48
N ARG A 138 -1.20 15.12 -1.28
CA ARG A 138 -1.61 16.32 -0.53
C ARG A 138 -0.36 17.07 -0.09
N ASN A 139 -0.47 18.38 0.09
CA ASN A 139 0.61 19.22 0.59
C ASN A 139 1.26 18.57 1.84
N PRO A 140 2.57 18.25 1.81
CA PRO A 140 3.26 17.58 2.90
C PRO A 140 3.12 18.30 4.25
N LEU A 141 3.14 19.65 4.26
CA LEU A 141 2.98 20.48 5.46
C LEU A 141 1.57 20.38 6.07
N SER A 142 0.57 20.01 5.28
CA SER A 142 -0.79 19.76 5.80
C SER A 142 -0.93 18.35 6.38
N ILE A 143 -0.27 17.36 5.79
CA ILE A 143 -0.19 15.99 6.33
C ILE A 143 0.56 16.02 7.67
N ALA A 144 1.67 16.74 7.67
CA ALA A 144 2.52 17.02 8.81
C ALA A 144 1.77 17.47 10.06
N ARG A 145 1.04 18.57 9.91
CA ARG A 145 0.25 19.19 10.97
C ARG A 145 -0.87 18.26 11.44
N SER A 146 -1.47 17.48 10.54
CA SER A 146 -2.49 16.48 10.90
C SER A 146 -1.93 15.29 11.67
N LEU A 147 -0.69 14.86 11.40
CA LEU A 147 -0.03 13.76 12.13
C LEU A 147 0.48 14.22 13.50
N ALA A 148 1.05 15.43 13.57
CA ALA A 148 1.50 16.04 14.84
C ALA A 148 0.36 16.17 15.86
N ASN A 149 -0.84 16.54 15.41
CA ASN A 149 -2.03 16.64 16.28
C ASN A 149 -2.58 15.29 16.78
N ARG A 150 -2.21 14.16 16.16
CA ARG A 150 -2.70 12.82 16.53
C ARG A 150 -1.69 12.04 17.38
N ASP A 151 -0.40 12.11 17.01
CA ASP A 151 0.63 11.18 17.51
C ASP A 151 1.76 11.88 18.30
N GLY A 152 1.71 13.20 18.52
CA GLY A 152 2.67 13.91 19.37
C GLY A 152 4.12 13.96 18.85
N PHE A 153 4.34 13.75 17.54
CA PHE A 153 5.69 13.75 16.95
C PHE A 153 6.31 15.15 16.84
N SER A 154 7.61 15.26 17.14
CA SER A 154 8.42 16.47 16.96
C SER A 154 8.60 16.82 15.47
N HIS A 155 8.71 18.12 15.19
CA HIS A 155 8.59 18.76 13.87
C HIS A 155 9.59 18.24 12.81
N GLU A 156 10.70 17.63 13.22
CA GLU A 156 11.78 17.20 12.31
C GLU A 156 11.48 15.92 11.54
N LYS A 157 10.67 15.01 12.08
CA LYS A 157 10.30 13.77 11.38
C LYS A 157 9.44 14.02 10.15
N VAL A 158 8.85 15.20 10.04
CA VAL A 158 7.65 15.40 9.27
C VAL A 158 7.91 15.99 7.86
N ILE A 159 9.05 16.66 7.69
CA ILE A 159 9.42 17.35 6.44
C ILE A 159 10.02 16.38 5.40
N CYS A 160 10.71 15.31 5.83
CA CYS A 160 11.36 14.36 4.91
C CYS A 160 10.38 13.38 4.23
N TYR A 161 9.17 13.17 4.75
CA TYR A 161 8.19 12.26 4.14
C TYR A 161 7.61 12.77 2.81
N GLY A 162 7.82 14.04 2.46
CA GLY A 162 7.45 14.58 1.15
C GLY A 162 8.33 14.10 0.00
N TRP A 163 9.53 13.56 0.27
CA TRP A 163 10.56 13.29 -0.74
C TRP A 163 10.53 11.87 -1.34
N VAL A 164 9.85 10.91 -0.72
CA VAL A 164 9.85 9.51 -1.20
C VAL A 164 9.03 9.32 -2.50
N MET A 165 8.32 10.36 -2.94
CA MET A 165 7.43 10.32 -4.13
C MET A 165 7.82 11.35 -5.22
N SER A 166 8.96 12.01 -5.09
CA SER A 166 9.49 13.00 -6.05
C SER A 166 10.81 12.53 -6.64
#